data_AF-A0A1V3XB85-F1
#
_entry.id   AF-A0A1V3XB85-F1
#
_cell.length_a   1.000
_cell.length_b   1.000
_cell.length_c   1.000
_cell.angle_alpha   90.00
_cell.angle_beta   90.00
_cell.angle_gamma   90.00
#
_symmetry.space_group_name_H-M   'P 1'
#
loop_
_entity.id
_entity.type
_entity.pdbx_description
1 polymer ?
#
loop_
_entity_poly.entity_id
_entity_poly.type
_entity_poly.pdbx_seq_one_letter_code
_entity_poly.pdbx_strand_id
1 'polypeptide(L)'
;MDVDAICSIPVSEVAARDSHLYLWVPNALLPEGLRVMEAWGYRYVSNVIWAKRRKDGGPDGRGVGFYFRNVTEIILFGVRGSMRTLPHARSQVNMIETRKREHSRKPDEQYPLIEACSPGPYLELFARHPQPGWTVWGDEAAEDVTPRGQVHKGYAGGAIEVPRVSKHVRLDPATADRVGKELRIRYEAGESIRQIASETGYGITRVRGLLERAGTTFRARGAG
;
A
#
# COMPACT_ATOMS: atom_id res chain seq x y z
N MET A 1 24.77 -5.18 2.11
CA MET A 1 24.75 -6.65 2.26
C MET A 1 24.33 -7.24 0.93
N ASP A 2 25.09 -8.18 0.39
CA ASP A 2 24.73 -8.90 -0.83
C ASP A 2 23.74 -10.05 -0.54
N VAL A 3 23.27 -10.71 -1.59
CA VAL A 3 22.26 -11.78 -1.48
C VAL A 3 22.81 -13.00 -0.75
N ASP A 4 24.07 -13.37 -0.98
CA ASP A 4 24.65 -14.57 -0.38
C ASP A 4 24.87 -14.37 1.13
N ALA A 5 25.22 -13.16 1.57
CA ALA A 5 25.24 -12.79 2.98
C ALA A 5 23.84 -12.85 3.62
N ILE A 6 22.79 -12.42 2.92
CA ILE A 6 21.39 -12.53 3.41
C ILE A 6 21.00 -14.01 3.55
N CYS A 7 21.28 -14.83 2.54
CA CYS A 7 21.00 -16.27 2.55
C CYS A 7 21.70 -16.99 3.71
N SER A 8 22.88 -16.50 4.12
CA SER A 8 23.68 -17.10 5.19
C SER A 8 23.19 -16.77 6.61
N ILE A 9 22.19 -15.91 6.76
CA ILE A 9 21.61 -15.59 8.07
C ILE A 9 20.87 -16.84 8.60
N PRO A 10 21.17 -17.31 9.82
CA PRO A 10 20.62 -18.56 10.36
C PRO A 10 19.18 -18.39 10.89
N VAL A 11 18.27 -17.87 10.04
CA VAL A 11 16.86 -17.64 10.40
C VAL A 11 16.18 -18.95 10.82
N SER A 12 16.55 -20.07 10.22
CA SER A 12 15.99 -21.39 10.53
C SER A 12 16.34 -21.91 11.94
N GLU A 13 17.40 -21.40 12.56
CA GLU A 13 17.83 -21.77 13.92
C GLU A 13 17.04 -21.04 15.01
N VAL A 14 16.58 -19.81 14.72
CA VAL A 14 15.84 -18.98 15.68
C VAL A 14 14.33 -19.02 15.45
N ALA A 15 13.88 -19.23 14.22
CA ALA A 15 12.47 -19.32 13.90
C ALA A 15 11.89 -20.68 14.33
N ALA A 16 10.63 -20.69 14.75
CA ALA A 16 9.90 -21.90 15.05
C ALA A 16 9.89 -22.87 13.85
N ARG A 17 9.75 -24.18 14.14
CA ARG A 17 9.69 -25.23 13.11
C ARG A 17 8.47 -25.08 12.19
N ASP A 18 7.33 -24.71 12.75
CA ASP A 18 6.11 -24.38 12.02
C ASP A 18 5.90 -22.87 12.10
N SER A 19 6.16 -22.16 11.01
CA SER A 19 6.14 -20.70 10.98
C SER A 19 5.81 -20.15 9.59
N HIS A 20 5.39 -18.89 9.57
CA HIS A 20 5.22 -18.11 8.35
C HIS A 20 6.38 -17.13 8.18
N LEU A 21 6.74 -16.86 6.92
CA LEU A 21 7.68 -15.81 6.53
C LEU A 21 6.97 -14.81 5.63
N TYR A 22 7.12 -13.52 5.96
CA TYR A 22 6.73 -12.40 5.12
C TYR A 22 8.00 -11.65 4.71
N LEU A 23 8.42 -11.81 3.45
CA LEU A 23 9.69 -11.26 2.96
C LEU A 23 9.45 -10.14 1.95
N TRP A 24 9.85 -8.92 2.30
CA TRP A 24 9.83 -7.78 1.37
C TRP A 24 10.87 -7.95 0.26
N VAL A 25 10.44 -7.87 -0.99
CA VAL A 25 11.30 -8.05 -2.17
C VAL A 25 11.03 -6.95 -3.20
N PRO A 26 12.07 -6.19 -3.62
CA PRO A 26 11.96 -5.30 -4.77
C PRO A 26 11.58 -6.09 -6.03
N ASN A 27 10.74 -5.54 -6.91
CA ASN A 27 10.27 -6.25 -8.11
C ASN A 27 11.41 -6.82 -8.96
N ALA A 28 12.53 -6.10 -9.06
CA ALA A 28 13.70 -6.50 -9.85
C ALA A 28 14.51 -7.65 -9.22
N LEU A 29 14.32 -7.92 -7.93
CA LEU A 29 15.06 -8.92 -7.16
C LEU A 29 14.19 -10.11 -6.76
N LEU A 30 13.10 -10.36 -7.51
CA LEU A 30 12.19 -11.47 -7.23
C LEU A 30 12.91 -12.84 -7.22
N PRO A 31 13.78 -13.18 -8.19
CA PRO A 31 14.54 -14.42 -8.16
C PRO A 31 15.41 -14.56 -6.90
N GLU A 32 16.09 -13.49 -6.50
CA GLU A 32 16.95 -13.43 -5.32
C GLU A 32 16.13 -13.57 -4.03
N GLY A 33 14.96 -12.93 -3.97
CA GLY A 33 14.05 -13.08 -2.83
C GLY A 33 13.57 -14.52 -2.65
N LEU A 34 13.27 -15.23 -3.74
CA LEU A 34 12.92 -16.65 -3.69
C LEU A 34 14.10 -17.51 -3.22
N ARG A 35 15.32 -17.22 -3.68
CA ARG A 35 16.55 -17.89 -3.20
C ARG A 35 16.75 -17.69 -1.69
N VAL A 36 16.52 -16.48 -1.18
CA VAL A 36 16.61 -16.18 0.27
C VAL A 36 15.58 -16.98 1.06
N MET A 37 14.33 -17.04 0.60
CA MET A 37 13.30 -17.85 1.29
C MET A 37 13.69 -19.32 1.38
N GLU A 38 14.19 -19.89 0.28
CA GLU A 38 14.63 -21.28 0.23
C GLU A 38 15.81 -21.52 1.18
N ALA A 39 16.82 -20.64 1.16
CA ALA A 39 17.99 -20.73 2.05
C ALA A 39 17.59 -20.68 3.53
N TRP A 40 16.57 -19.87 3.87
CA TRP A 40 16.03 -19.79 5.24
C TRP A 40 15.08 -20.95 5.60
N GLY A 41 14.83 -21.88 4.68
CA GLY A 41 14.01 -23.07 4.91
C GLY A 41 12.50 -22.85 4.75
N TYR A 42 12.08 -21.81 4.04
CA TYR A 42 10.66 -21.51 3.78
C TYR A 42 10.28 -21.85 2.35
N ARG A 43 9.20 -22.61 2.19
CA ARG A 43 8.60 -22.86 0.88
C ARG A 43 7.71 -21.68 0.50
N TYR A 44 7.92 -21.12 -0.70
CA TYR A 44 7.02 -20.11 -1.26
C TYR A 44 5.59 -20.66 -1.44
N VAL A 45 4.59 -19.86 -1.05
CA VAL A 45 3.17 -20.23 -1.18
C VAL A 45 2.40 -19.20 -2.00
N SER A 46 2.54 -17.92 -1.68
CA SER A 46 1.84 -16.83 -2.36
C SER A 46 2.56 -15.50 -2.09
N ASN A 47 1.97 -14.38 -2.51
CA ASN A 47 2.50 -13.05 -2.25
C ASN A 47 1.39 -12.05 -1.94
N VAL A 48 1.75 -11.00 -1.20
CA VAL A 48 0.95 -9.78 -1.01
C VAL A 48 1.61 -8.65 -1.78
N ILE A 49 0.83 -7.87 -2.51
CA ILE A 49 1.31 -6.73 -3.28
C ILE A 49 1.01 -5.44 -2.54
N TRP A 50 2.05 -4.65 -2.27
CA TRP A 50 1.86 -3.27 -1.88
C TRP A 50 1.76 -2.39 -3.12
N ALA A 51 0.56 -1.86 -3.40
CA ALA A 51 0.33 -0.87 -4.45
C ALA A 51 0.42 0.55 -3.90
N LYS A 52 1.36 1.31 -4.45
CA LYS A 52 1.58 2.72 -4.10
C LYS A 52 0.57 3.56 -4.86
N ARG A 53 -0.37 4.15 -4.13
CA ARG A 53 -1.43 4.99 -4.68
C ARG A 53 -1.10 6.47 -4.54
N ARG A 54 -1.53 7.25 -5.52
CA ARG A 54 -1.56 8.71 -5.43
C ARG A 54 -2.76 9.15 -4.60
N LYS A 55 -2.87 10.45 -4.37
CA LYS A 55 -4.06 11.04 -3.75
C LYS A 55 -5.34 10.70 -4.49
N ASP A 56 -5.25 10.45 -5.80
CA ASP A 56 -6.38 10.14 -6.66
C ASP A 56 -6.71 8.64 -6.77
N GLY A 57 -6.15 7.77 -5.91
CA GLY A 57 -6.34 6.32 -6.00
C GLY A 57 -5.67 5.66 -7.22
N GLY A 58 -5.14 6.43 -8.17
CA GLY A 58 -4.36 5.92 -9.28
C GLY A 58 -2.95 5.47 -8.85
N PRO A 59 -2.24 4.69 -9.70
CA PRO A 59 -0.88 4.25 -9.39
C PRO A 59 0.11 5.42 -9.30
N ASP A 60 1.02 5.39 -8.34
CA ASP A 60 2.05 6.42 -8.14
C ASP A 60 3.17 6.28 -9.18
N GLY A 61 2.97 6.86 -10.37
CA GLY A 61 3.88 6.81 -11.52
C GLY A 61 5.26 7.45 -11.31
N ARG A 62 5.60 7.90 -10.10
CA ARG A 62 6.92 8.42 -9.73
C ARG A 62 7.93 7.31 -9.40
N GLY A 63 7.54 6.05 -9.51
CA GLY A 63 8.43 4.91 -9.34
C GLY A 63 9.63 4.93 -10.30
N VAL A 64 10.80 4.54 -9.81
CA VAL A 64 12.00 4.33 -10.63
C VAL A 64 11.98 2.90 -11.17
N GLY A 65 12.32 2.72 -12.45
CA GLY A 65 12.49 1.43 -13.10
C GLY A 65 12.87 1.62 -14.57
N PHE A 66 13.66 0.69 -15.12
CA PHE A 66 14.22 0.80 -16.47
C PHE A 66 13.19 0.48 -17.57
N TYR A 67 12.40 -0.58 -17.37
CA TYR A 67 11.38 -1.02 -18.34
C TYR A 67 9.98 -0.53 -17.98
N PHE A 68 9.63 -0.53 -16.70
CA PHE A 68 8.34 -0.10 -16.20
C PHE A 68 8.49 0.81 -14.98
N ARG A 69 7.53 1.70 -14.76
CA ARG A 69 7.46 2.51 -13.54
C ARG A 69 7.02 1.61 -12.38
N ASN A 70 7.90 1.43 -11.39
CA ASN A 70 7.60 0.60 -10.22
C ASN A 70 6.60 1.29 -9.28
N VAL A 71 5.33 0.94 -9.43
CA VAL A 71 4.22 1.41 -8.58
C VAL A 71 3.81 0.39 -7.52
N THR A 72 4.49 -0.75 -7.48
CA THR A 72 4.26 -1.84 -6.54
C THR A 72 5.55 -2.29 -5.86
N GLU A 73 5.43 -2.94 -4.70
CA GLU A 73 6.45 -3.79 -4.08
C GLU A 73 5.82 -5.12 -3.66
N ILE A 74 6.63 -6.18 -3.59
CA ILE A 74 6.18 -7.54 -3.31
C ILE A 74 6.52 -7.90 -1.86
N ILE A 75 5.59 -8.55 -1.17
CA ILE A 75 5.84 -9.32 0.05
C ILE A 75 5.64 -10.79 -0.32
N LEU A 76 6.71 -11.57 -0.34
CA LEU A 76 6.59 -13.02 -0.52
C LEU A 76 6.08 -13.65 0.79
N PHE A 77 5.14 -14.57 0.66
CA PHE A 77 4.59 -15.35 1.77
C PHE A 77 5.07 -16.79 1.66
N GLY A 78 5.80 -17.23 2.69
CA GLY A 78 6.36 -18.57 2.81
C GLY A 78 5.89 -19.30 4.04
N VAL A 79 5.93 -20.63 3.96
CA VAL A 79 5.60 -21.53 5.06
C VAL A 79 6.76 -22.48 5.31
N ARG A 80 7.17 -22.59 6.57
CA ARG A 80 8.04 -23.67 7.06
C ARG A 80 7.17 -24.66 7.83
N GLY A 81 7.43 -25.95 7.63
CA GLY A 81 6.61 -27.01 8.22
C GLY A 81 5.21 -27.08 7.59
N SER A 82 4.18 -27.27 8.42
CA SER A 82 2.80 -27.56 8.00
C SER A 82 1.75 -26.58 8.53
N MET A 83 2.18 -25.37 8.91
CA MET A 83 1.31 -24.34 9.46
C MET A 83 0.27 -23.82 8.45
N ARG A 84 -0.98 -23.66 8.90
CA ARG A 84 -2.01 -22.92 8.17
C ARG A 84 -2.15 -21.51 8.73
N THR A 85 -2.54 -20.58 7.86
CA THR A 85 -2.94 -19.24 8.28
C THR A 85 -4.20 -19.25 9.16
N LEU A 86 -4.37 -18.18 9.93
CA LEU A 86 -5.57 -17.94 10.74
C LEU A 86 -6.81 -17.79 9.84
N PRO A 87 -8.02 -18.05 10.36
CA PRO A 87 -9.25 -18.00 9.55
C PRO A 87 -9.43 -16.70 8.75
N HIS A 88 -9.04 -15.55 9.31
CA HIS A 88 -9.14 -14.25 8.65
C HIS A 88 -8.37 -14.18 7.32
N ALA A 89 -7.24 -14.89 7.20
CA ALA A 89 -6.44 -14.90 5.98
C ALA A 89 -7.19 -15.46 4.76
N ARG A 90 -8.26 -16.25 4.97
CA ARG A 90 -9.04 -16.86 3.88
C ARG A 90 -9.90 -15.85 3.12
N SER A 91 -10.26 -14.74 3.77
CA SER A 91 -10.99 -13.61 3.17
C SER A 91 -10.09 -12.40 2.93
N GLN A 92 -8.85 -12.43 3.42
CA GLN A 92 -7.89 -11.34 3.22
C GLN A 92 -7.46 -11.29 1.75
N VAL A 93 -7.67 -10.14 1.11
CA VAL A 93 -7.11 -9.89 -0.22
C VAL A 93 -5.60 -9.71 -0.13
N ASN A 94 -4.88 -10.18 -1.14
CA ASN A 94 -3.42 -10.16 -1.18
C ASN A 94 -2.86 -8.79 -1.63
N MET A 95 -3.44 -7.71 -1.12
CA MET A 95 -3.12 -6.36 -1.56
C MET A 95 -3.17 -5.36 -0.40
N ILE A 96 -2.12 -4.54 -0.31
CA ILE A 96 -2.06 -3.37 0.56
C ILE A 96 -2.06 -2.15 -0.36
N GLU A 97 -3.01 -1.23 -0.18
CA GLU A 97 -3.06 0.01 -0.95
C GLU A 97 -2.86 1.21 -0.03
N THR A 98 -1.75 1.93 -0.21
CA THR A 98 -1.47 3.10 0.62
C THR A 98 -0.90 4.24 -0.20
N ARG A 99 -1.07 5.47 0.31
CA ARG A 99 -0.37 6.62 -0.23
C ARG A 99 1.12 6.47 0.08
N LYS A 100 1.99 6.73 -0.91
CA LYS A 100 3.44 6.69 -0.71
C LYS A 100 3.84 7.67 0.42
N ARG A 101 4.46 7.15 1.47
CA ARG A 101 5.03 7.91 2.60
C ARG A 101 6.47 8.35 2.25
N GLU A 102 7.25 8.80 3.22
CA GLU A 102 8.66 9.16 3.04
C GLU A 102 9.49 8.04 2.36
N HIS A 103 10.59 8.42 1.71
CA HIS A 103 11.37 7.49 0.90
C HIS A 103 11.79 6.23 1.68
N SER A 104 11.54 5.07 1.07
CA SER A 104 11.91 3.74 1.59
C SER A 104 11.14 3.21 2.81
N ARG A 105 10.17 3.96 3.37
CA ARG A 105 9.34 3.46 4.47
C ARG A 105 8.24 2.51 3.95
N LYS A 106 8.20 1.30 4.49
CA LYS A 106 7.14 0.30 4.26
C LYS A 106 5.81 0.72 4.92
N PRO A 107 4.65 0.25 4.43
CA PRO A 107 3.35 0.59 5.01
C PRO A 107 3.18 -0.04 6.39
N ASP A 108 2.77 0.74 7.40
CA ASP A 108 2.46 0.20 8.75
C ASP A 108 1.28 -0.78 8.69
N GLU A 109 0.45 -0.68 7.64
CA GLU A 109 -0.66 -1.58 7.35
C GLU A 109 -0.23 -3.05 7.19
N GLN A 110 1.08 -3.31 7.04
CA GLN A 110 1.64 -4.67 7.07
C GLN A 110 1.41 -5.38 8.41
N TYR A 111 1.55 -4.68 9.54
CA TYR A 111 1.49 -5.29 10.87
C TYR A 111 0.10 -5.85 11.19
N PRO A 112 -1.00 -5.06 11.12
CA PRO A 112 -2.33 -5.60 11.37
C PRO A 112 -2.73 -6.67 10.35
N LEU A 113 -2.23 -6.60 9.10
CA LEU A 113 -2.45 -7.66 8.12
C LEU A 113 -1.77 -8.97 8.56
N ILE A 114 -0.50 -8.92 8.98
CA ILE A 114 0.24 -10.09 9.41
C ILE A 114 -0.37 -10.67 10.69
N GLU A 115 -0.65 -9.84 11.68
CA GLU A 115 -1.23 -10.24 12.97
C GLU A 115 -2.61 -10.87 12.82
N ALA A 116 -3.44 -10.37 11.91
CA ALA A 116 -4.74 -10.97 11.61
C ALA A 116 -4.61 -12.31 10.85
N CYS A 117 -3.56 -12.50 10.06
CA CYS A 117 -3.39 -13.67 9.19
C CYS A 117 -2.53 -14.79 9.80
N SER A 118 -1.67 -14.47 10.76
CA SER A 118 -0.65 -15.37 11.30
C SER A 118 -0.59 -15.30 12.82
N PRO A 119 -0.48 -16.44 13.51
CA PRO A 119 -0.28 -16.45 14.95
C PRO A 119 1.11 -15.91 15.31
N GLY A 120 1.21 -15.24 16.45
CA GLY A 120 2.49 -14.90 17.07
C GLY A 120 3.16 -16.12 17.73
N PRO A 121 4.34 -15.95 18.34
CA PRO A 121 5.08 -14.69 18.50
C PRO A 121 5.66 -14.15 17.18
N TYR A 122 5.97 -12.85 17.13
CA TYR A 122 6.45 -12.17 15.92
C TYR A 122 7.91 -11.72 16.04
N LEU A 123 8.67 -11.86 14.95
CA LEU A 123 10.06 -11.41 14.79
C LEU A 123 10.18 -10.57 13.52
N GLU A 124 10.74 -9.36 13.63
CA GLU A 124 11.10 -8.51 12.50
C GLU A 124 12.62 -8.37 12.38
N LEU A 125 13.17 -8.78 11.25
CA LEU A 125 14.58 -8.61 10.90
C LEU A 125 14.76 -7.32 10.10
N PHE A 126 15.88 -6.63 10.32
CA PHE A 126 16.23 -5.33 9.72
C PHE A 126 15.24 -4.21 10.06
N ALA A 127 14.59 -4.30 11.23
CA ALA A 127 13.69 -3.27 11.72
C ALA A 127 14.45 -1.95 11.97
N ARG A 128 13.82 -0.83 11.62
CA ARG A 128 14.34 0.53 11.91
C ARG A 128 13.71 1.19 13.13
N HIS A 129 12.57 0.67 13.56
CA HIS A 129 11.79 1.20 14.67
C HIS A 129 11.21 0.03 15.47
N PRO A 130 11.04 0.17 16.78
CA PRO A 130 10.33 -0.82 17.58
C PRO A 130 8.86 -0.89 17.14
N GLN A 131 8.31 -2.10 17.14
CA GLN A 131 6.89 -2.35 16.91
C GLN A 131 6.31 -3.08 18.13
N PRO A 132 5.26 -2.55 18.79
CA PRO A 132 4.66 -3.21 19.94
C PRO A 132 4.22 -4.64 19.64
N GLY A 133 4.60 -5.59 20.50
CA GLY A 133 4.28 -7.01 20.32
C GLY A 133 5.22 -7.78 19.38
N TRP A 134 6.22 -7.11 18.80
CA TRP A 134 7.22 -7.73 17.92
C TRP A 134 8.60 -7.74 18.57
N THR A 135 9.29 -8.88 18.45
CA THR A 135 10.73 -8.92 18.70
C THR A 135 11.42 -8.32 17.49
N VAL A 136 12.29 -7.33 17.68
CA VAL A 136 12.97 -6.63 16.59
C VAL A 136 14.48 -6.89 16.61
N TRP A 137 15.06 -7.05 15.43
CA TRP A 137 16.51 -7.16 15.24
C TRP A 137 16.94 -6.24 14.09
N GLY A 138 17.80 -5.26 14.35
CA GLY A 138 18.30 -4.33 13.33
C GLY A 138 19.29 -3.31 13.88
N ASP A 139 20.16 -2.78 13.03
CA ASP A 139 21.26 -1.87 13.42
C ASP A 139 20.79 -0.53 14.03
N GLU A 140 19.52 -0.15 13.87
CA GLU A 140 18.90 1.08 14.40
C GLU A 140 17.84 0.82 15.49
N ALA A 141 17.73 -0.41 16.00
CA ALA A 141 16.64 -0.84 16.90
C ALA A 141 16.87 -0.54 18.40
N ALA A 142 17.92 0.20 18.76
CA ALA A 142 18.16 0.64 20.13
C ALA A 142 17.26 1.84 20.49
N GLU A 143 16.72 1.88 21.71
CA GLU A 143 15.70 2.85 22.18
C GLU A 143 16.17 4.33 22.16
N ASP A 144 17.44 4.59 21.86
CA ASP A 144 18.16 5.85 22.06
C ASP A 144 18.57 6.59 20.76
N VAL A 145 18.14 6.15 19.59
CA VAL A 145 18.47 6.81 18.31
C VAL A 145 17.35 7.74 17.84
N THR A 146 17.55 9.06 17.94
CA THR A 146 16.66 10.05 17.31
C THR A 146 16.89 10.07 15.80
N PRO A 147 15.89 9.77 14.94
CA PRO A 147 16.08 9.72 13.50
C PRO A 147 16.34 11.11 12.90
N ARG A 148 17.32 11.21 11.99
CA ARG A 148 17.50 12.41 11.15
C ARG A 148 16.50 12.38 9.99
N GLY A 149 15.46 13.21 10.08
CA GLY A 149 14.53 13.46 8.97
C GLY A 149 13.73 14.74 9.20
N GLN A 150 13.96 15.79 8.41
CA GLN A 150 13.15 17.01 8.44
C GLN A 150 11.80 16.75 7.76
N VAL A 151 10.72 16.90 8.53
CA VAL A 151 9.33 16.74 8.05
C VAL A 151 8.98 17.89 7.11
N HIS A 152 8.74 17.59 5.83
CA HIS A 152 8.10 18.52 4.92
C HIS A 152 6.59 18.25 4.87
N LYS A 153 5.77 19.31 4.98
CA LYS A 153 4.29 19.29 5.04
C LYS A 153 3.55 18.46 3.97
N GLY A 154 4.23 17.95 2.94
CA GLY A 154 3.65 17.12 1.88
C GLY A 154 3.64 15.60 2.13
N TYR A 155 4.28 15.11 3.21
CA TYR A 155 4.51 13.67 3.46
C TYR A 155 3.70 13.06 4.60
N ALA A 156 2.76 13.80 5.19
CA ALA A 156 1.81 13.25 6.14
C ALA A 156 0.88 12.26 5.41
N GLY A 157 1.07 10.96 5.61
CA GLY A 157 0.14 9.94 5.14
C GLY A 157 -1.31 10.26 5.56
N GLY A 158 -2.28 9.84 4.76
CA GLY A 158 -3.70 10.09 5.02
C GLY A 158 -4.60 9.23 4.12
N ALA A 159 -5.90 9.21 4.42
CA ALA A 159 -6.91 8.41 3.72
C ALA A 159 -6.89 8.62 2.19
N ILE A 160 -7.15 7.58 1.40
CA ILE A 160 -7.32 7.67 -0.05
C ILE A 160 -8.60 8.48 -0.34
N GLU A 161 -8.44 9.74 -0.71
CA GLU A 161 -9.54 10.57 -1.20
C GLU A 161 -9.86 10.26 -2.67
N VAL A 162 -11.11 10.52 -3.05
CA VAL A 162 -11.68 10.34 -4.40
C VAL A 162 -10.72 10.85 -5.50
N PRO A 163 -10.63 10.16 -6.67
CA PRO A 163 -9.66 10.48 -7.71
C PRO A 163 -9.59 11.94 -8.13
N ARG A 164 -8.48 12.64 -7.82
CA ARG A 164 -8.04 13.85 -8.54
C ARG A 164 -7.40 13.50 -9.90
N VAL A 165 -8.20 13.18 -10.90
CA VAL A 165 -7.71 13.06 -12.30
C VAL A 165 -7.22 14.42 -12.80
N SER A 166 -6.01 14.45 -13.34
CA SER A 166 -5.39 15.64 -13.92
C SER A 166 -6.25 16.24 -15.04
N LYS A 167 -6.18 17.58 -15.17
CA LYS A 167 -7.09 18.43 -15.98
C LYS A 167 -7.26 18.03 -17.46
N HIS A 168 -6.47 17.10 -18.01
CA HIS A 168 -6.43 16.76 -19.44
C HIS A 168 -6.47 15.27 -19.80
N VAL A 169 -6.61 14.34 -18.83
CA VAL A 169 -6.71 12.90 -19.16
C VAL A 169 -8.16 12.54 -19.47
N ARG A 170 -8.44 11.98 -20.65
CA ARG A 170 -9.74 11.37 -20.97
C ARG A 170 -9.93 10.13 -20.09
N LEU A 171 -11.06 10.07 -19.38
CA LEU A 171 -11.45 8.86 -18.66
C LEU A 171 -12.00 7.85 -19.66
N ASP A 172 -11.65 6.58 -19.46
CA ASP A 172 -12.38 5.50 -20.11
C ASP A 172 -13.86 5.51 -19.63
N PRO A 173 -14.80 4.97 -20.43
CA PRO A 173 -16.22 5.01 -20.09
C PRO A 173 -16.55 4.45 -18.71
N ALA A 174 -15.98 3.29 -18.34
CA ALA A 174 -16.29 2.62 -17.09
C ALA A 174 -15.79 3.43 -15.87
N THR A 175 -14.62 4.06 -15.98
CA THR A 175 -14.12 4.95 -14.93
C THR A 175 -14.91 6.24 -14.86
N ALA A 176 -15.33 6.81 -15.99
CA ALA A 176 -16.20 7.99 -16.00
C ALA A 176 -17.54 7.74 -15.31
N ASP A 177 -18.14 6.55 -15.49
CA ASP A 177 -19.39 6.16 -14.82
C ASP A 177 -19.23 6.04 -13.30
N ARG A 178 -18.14 5.40 -12.85
CA ARG A 178 -17.84 5.27 -11.41
C ARG A 178 -17.59 6.63 -10.76
N VAL A 179 -16.77 7.46 -11.39
CA VAL A 179 -16.49 8.81 -10.88
C VAL A 179 -17.76 9.65 -10.87
N GLY A 180 -18.58 9.59 -11.92
CA GLY A 180 -19.86 10.30 -11.98
C GLY A 180 -20.79 9.96 -10.83
N LYS A 181 -20.96 8.66 -10.50
CA LYS A 181 -21.77 8.20 -9.36
C LYS A 181 -21.26 8.78 -8.03
N GLU A 182 -19.95 8.79 -7.83
CA GLU A 182 -19.36 9.32 -6.61
C GLU A 182 -19.55 10.85 -6.49
N LEU A 183 -19.32 11.59 -7.58
CA LEU A 183 -19.57 13.03 -7.58
C LEU A 183 -21.05 13.35 -7.33
N ARG A 184 -21.97 12.51 -7.82
CA ARG A 184 -23.40 12.66 -7.59
C ARG A 184 -23.75 12.54 -6.11
N ILE A 185 -23.21 11.54 -5.40
CA ILE A 185 -23.41 11.38 -3.95
C ILE A 185 -23.02 12.66 -3.21
N ARG A 186 -21.84 13.21 -3.52
CA ARG A 186 -21.34 14.45 -2.91
C ARG A 186 -22.21 15.66 -3.22
N TYR A 187 -22.65 15.77 -4.47
CA TYR A 187 -23.53 16.85 -4.91
C TYR A 187 -24.91 16.78 -4.26
N GLU A 188 -25.49 15.58 -4.11
CA GLU A 188 -26.77 15.35 -3.44
C GLU A 188 -26.65 15.57 -1.93
N ALA A 189 -25.48 15.31 -1.34
CA ALA A 189 -25.16 15.63 0.06
C ALA A 189 -24.98 17.13 0.34
N GLY A 190 -25.09 18.00 -0.67
CA GLY A 190 -25.12 19.45 -0.52
C GLY A 190 -23.91 20.19 -1.06
N GLU A 191 -22.82 19.51 -1.42
CA GLU A 191 -21.62 20.19 -1.92
C GLU A 191 -21.84 20.87 -3.28
N SER A 192 -21.40 22.12 -3.44
CA SER A 192 -21.54 22.82 -4.71
C SER A 192 -20.61 22.25 -5.80
N ILE A 193 -20.95 22.41 -7.08
CA ILE A 193 -20.06 22.01 -8.20
C ILE A 193 -18.69 22.69 -8.09
N ARG A 194 -18.61 23.93 -7.58
CA ARG A 194 -17.34 24.64 -7.35
C ARG A 194 -16.53 24.01 -6.24
N GLN A 195 -17.18 23.62 -5.14
CA GLN A 195 -16.54 22.92 -4.03
C GLN A 195 -15.99 21.57 -4.51
N ILE A 196 -16.83 20.77 -5.16
CA ILE A 196 -16.43 19.49 -5.76
C ILE A 196 -15.25 19.68 -6.73
N ALA A 197 -15.30 20.69 -7.61
CA ALA A 197 -14.21 21.00 -8.53
C ALA A 197 -12.89 21.38 -7.81
N SER A 198 -12.96 22.18 -6.75
CA SER A 198 -11.81 22.55 -5.93
C SER A 198 -11.19 21.33 -5.25
N GLU A 199 -12.03 20.50 -4.64
CA GLU A 199 -11.59 19.37 -3.82
C GLU A 199 -11.11 18.17 -4.66
N THR A 200 -11.72 17.94 -5.81
CA THR A 200 -11.32 16.90 -6.78
C THR A 200 -10.25 17.39 -7.77
N GLY A 201 -10.02 18.70 -7.89
CA GLY A 201 -9.12 19.27 -8.89
C GLY A 201 -9.63 19.21 -10.34
N TYR A 202 -10.86 18.73 -10.56
CA TYR A 202 -11.52 18.76 -11.87
C TYR A 202 -11.90 20.18 -12.27
N GLY A 203 -11.87 20.44 -13.58
CA GLY A 203 -12.51 21.64 -14.12
C GLY A 203 -14.02 21.59 -13.89
N ILE A 204 -14.65 22.74 -13.64
CA ILE A 204 -16.11 22.86 -13.42
C ILE A 204 -16.90 22.16 -14.54
N THR A 205 -16.50 22.36 -15.80
CA THR A 205 -17.13 21.72 -16.97
C THR A 205 -17.06 20.19 -16.90
N ARG A 206 -15.93 19.65 -16.42
CA ARG A 206 -15.72 18.19 -16.29
C ARG A 206 -16.58 17.60 -15.17
N VAL A 207 -16.65 18.27 -14.02
CA VAL A 207 -17.56 17.88 -12.93
C VAL A 207 -18.99 17.85 -13.44
N ARG A 208 -19.41 18.89 -14.16
CA ARG A 208 -20.74 18.98 -14.74
C ARG A 208 -21.05 17.82 -15.69
N GLY A 209 -20.16 17.54 -16.64
CA GLY A 209 -20.35 16.44 -17.59
C GLY A 209 -20.38 15.06 -16.92
N LEU A 210 -19.62 14.85 -15.85
CA LEU A 210 -19.67 13.60 -15.07
C LEU A 210 -20.97 13.47 -14.27
N LEU A 211 -21.48 14.57 -13.70
CA LEU A 211 -22.76 14.60 -13.01
C LEU A 211 -23.94 14.35 -13.97
N GLU A 212 -23.92 14.95 -15.17
CA GLU A 212 -24.90 14.70 -16.24
C GLU A 212 -24.90 13.23 -16.65
N ARG A 213 -23.70 12.67 -16.88
CA ARG A 213 -23.53 11.25 -17.22
C ARG A 213 -24.05 10.32 -16.12
N ALA A 214 -23.97 10.73 -14.86
CA ALA A 214 -24.53 10.01 -13.72
C ALA A 214 -26.05 10.23 -13.51
N GLY A 215 -26.71 10.96 -14.40
CA GLY A 215 -28.14 11.26 -14.32
C GLY A 215 -28.50 12.18 -13.14
N THR A 216 -27.59 13.09 -12.76
CA THR A 216 -27.80 14.00 -11.62
C THR A 216 -28.77 15.11 -11.98
N THR A 217 -29.79 15.34 -11.15
CA THR A 217 -30.66 16.52 -11.25
C THR A 217 -29.98 17.73 -10.61
N PHE A 218 -29.66 18.76 -11.39
CA PHE A 218 -29.01 19.96 -10.86
C PHE A 218 -29.98 20.83 -10.04
N ARG A 219 -29.53 21.27 -8.86
CA ARG A 219 -30.18 22.28 -8.05
C ARG A 219 -30.32 23.58 -8.85
N ALA A 220 -31.46 24.26 -8.70
CA ALA A 220 -31.73 25.54 -9.35
C ALA A 220 -30.65 26.57 -9.01
N ARG A 221 -30.29 27.45 -9.96
CA ARG A 221 -29.32 28.52 -9.72
C ARG A 221 -29.88 29.54 -8.73
N GLY A 222 -29.37 29.53 -7.50
CA GLY A 222 -29.60 30.57 -6.50
C GLY A 222 -30.38 30.09 -5.27
N ALA A 223 -29.66 29.52 -4.29
CA ALA A 223 -29.99 29.56 -2.87
C ALA A 223 -28.75 29.10 -2.08
N GLY A 224 -28.09 30.03 -1.38
CA GLY A 224 -26.96 29.80 -0.48
C GLY A 224 -25.59 29.95 -1.10
#